data_AF-A0A2H5Y3H0-F1
#
_entry.id   AF-A0A2H5Y3H0-F1
#
_cell.length_a   1.000
_cell.length_b   1.000
_cell.length_c   1.000
_cell.angle_alpha   90.00
_cell.angle_beta   90.00
_cell.angle_gamma   90.00
#
_symmetry.space_group_name_H-M   'P 1'
#
loop_
_entity.id
_entity.type
_entity.pdbx_description
1 polymer ?
#
loop_
_entity_poly.entity_id
_entity_poly.type
_entity_poly.pdbx_seq_one_letter_code
_entity_poly.pdbx_strand_id
1 'polypeptide(L)' 'MCLSCGCMEPDAGHGDPRHITMQHLVEAAKAEDLSVEQVWRNMTETMEKVLRGEIRSRVWTPGAPKR' A
#
# COMPACT_ATOMS: atom_id res chain seq x y z
N MET A 1 -0.40 -10.84 10.27
CA MET A 1 0.08 -10.22 9.02
C MET A 1 -0.39 -8.80 9.08
N CYS A 2 0.59 -7.93 9.05
CA CYS A 2 0.48 -6.61 8.50
C CYS A 2 -0.25 -6.59 7.14
N LEU A 3 -0.59 -5.39 6.69
CA LEU A 3 -1.39 -5.10 5.50
C LEU A 3 -0.83 -5.71 4.20
N SER A 4 0.48 -5.97 4.12
CA SER A 4 1.09 -6.59 2.94
C SER A 4 0.84 -8.08 2.82
N CYS A 5 0.68 -8.79 3.94
CA CYS A 5 0.60 -10.23 3.90
C CYS A 5 -0.89 -10.68 4.05
N GLY A 6 -1.69 -10.29 5.07
CA GLY A 6 -3.14 -10.63 5.26
C GLY A 6 -3.70 -11.49 6.46
N CYS A 7 -2.94 -12.06 7.40
CA CYS A 7 -3.29 -12.70 8.68
C CYS A 7 -3.52 -11.74 9.84
N MET A 8 -4.14 -10.59 9.57
CA MET A 8 -4.89 -9.82 10.59
C MET A 8 -4.10 -9.36 11.84
N GLU A 9 -2.81 -9.07 11.71
CA GLU A 9 -2.02 -8.42 12.77
C GLU A 9 -1.46 -7.11 12.21
N PRO A 10 -2.26 -6.03 12.23
CA PRO A 10 -2.04 -4.85 11.38
C PRO A 10 -0.71 -4.11 11.66
N ASP A 11 -0.20 -4.21 12.89
CA ASP A 11 1.04 -3.55 13.33
C ASP A 11 2.28 -4.45 13.25
N ALA A 12 2.10 -5.77 13.04
CA ALA A 12 3.17 -6.74 13.18
C ALA A 12 4.01 -6.88 11.88
N GLY A 13 5.24 -6.37 11.91
CA GLY A 13 6.23 -6.55 10.84
C GLY A 13 6.91 -7.92 10.81
N HIS A 14 6.63 -8.81 11.78
CA HIS A 14 7.15 -10.19 11.86
C HIS A 14 8.66 -10.37 11.57
N GLY A 15 9.48 -9.37 11.91
CA GLY A 15 10.94 -9.40 11.71
C GLY A 15 11.42 -8.95 10.32
N ASP A 16 10.52 -8.57 9.39
CA ASP A 16 10.88 -8.02 8.08
C ASP A 16 10.40 -6.56 7.94
N PRO A 17 11.30 -5.57 7.84
CA PRO A 17 10.91 -4.16 7.73
C PRO A 17 10.23 -3.81 6.40
N ARG A 18 10.25 -4.69 5.40
CA ARG A 18 9.58 -4.47 4.10
C ARG A 18 8.07 -4.68 4.16
N HIS A 19 7.57 -5.17 5.28
CA HIS A 19 6.15 -5.40 5.50
C HIS A 19 5.37 -4.10 5.75
N ILE A 20 4.27 -3.93 5.02
CA ILE A 20 3.41 -2.74 5.15
C ILE A 20 2.50 -2.93 6.36
N THR A 21 2.72 -2.17 7.41
CA THR A 21 1.93 -2.14 8.66
C THR A 21 1.05 -0.89 8.76
N MET A 22 0.15 -0.81 9.74
CA MET A 22 -0.63 0.41 10.01
C MET A 22 0.23 1.62 10.35
N GLN A 23 1.41 1.43 10.93
CA GLN A 23 2.37 2.51 11.16
C GLN A 23 2.67 3.27 9.86
N HIS A 24 2.79 2.56 8.73
CA HIS A 24 3.05 3.19 7.44
C HIS A 24 1.89 4.07 6.97
N LEU A 25 0.64 3.63 7.17
CA LEU A 25 -0.54 4.41 6.82
C LEU A 25 -0.68 5.64 7.73
N VAL A 26 -0.39 5.50 9.03
CA VAL A 26 -0.42 6.62 9.99
C VAL A 26 0.63 7.67 9.67
N GLU A 27 1.86 7.27 9.35
CA GLU A 27 2.90 8.23 8.99
C GLU A 27 2.63 8.90 7.63
N ALA A 28 2.08 8.18 6.66
CA ALA A 28 1.63 8.78 5.40
C ALA A 28 0.48 9.78 5.62
N ALA A 29 -0.47 9.46 6.49
CA ALA A 29 -1.58 10.34 6.86
C ALA A 29 -1.07 11.66 7.47
N LYS A 30 -0.10 11.58 8.39
CA LYS A 30 0.55 12.76 8.98
C LYS A 30 1.31 13.59 7.95
N ALA A 31 2.03 12.95 7.03
CA ALA A 31 2.84 13.65 6.04
C ALA A 31 1.99 14.50 5.07
N GLU A 32 0.77 14.07 4.78
CA GLU A 32 -0.14 14.69 3.81
C GLU A 32 -1.29 15.48 4.47
N ASP A 33 -1.32 15.56 5.81
CA ASP A 33 -2.44 16.14 6.58
C ASP A 33 -3.81 15.53 6.22
N LEU A 34 -3.84 14.20 6.13
CA LEU A 34 -5.03 13.40 5.78
C LEU A 34 -5.41 12.45 6.92
N SER A 35 -6.63 11.92 6.87
CA SER A 35 -7.03 10.77 7.70
C SER A 35 -6.46 9.46 7.14
N VAL A 36 -6.31 8.44 7.98
CA VAL A 36 -5.87 7.10 7.55
C VAL A 36 -6.81 6.51 6.50
N GLU A 37 -8.12 6.74 6.63
CA GLU A 37 -9.14 6.29 5.68
C GLU A 37 -9.01 7.00 4.32
N GLN A 38 -8.62 8.28 4.31
CA GLN A 38 -8.33 9.01 3.07
C GLN A 38 -7.08 8.46 2.38
N VAL A 39 -6.01 8.18 3.14
CA VAL A 39 -4.81 7.54 2.58
C VAL A 39 -5.14 6.18 1.98
N TRP A 40 -5.89 5.34 2.69
CA TRP A 40 -6.34 4.04 2.19
C TRP A 40 -7.12 4.17 0.87
N ARG A 41 -8.11 5.07 0.82
CA ARG A 41 -8.89 5.33 -0.40
C ARG A 41 -8.02 5.79 -1.57
N ASN A 42 -7.11 6.74 -1.33
CA ASN A 42 -6.20 7.23 -2.36
C ASN A 42 -5.29 6.11 -2.89
N MET A 43 -4.80 5.24 -2.01
CA MET A 43 -4.00 4.07 -2.39
C MET A 43 -4.82 3.10 -3.26
N THR A 44 -6.05 2.76 -2.86
CA THR A 44 -6.90 1.84 -3.62
C THR A 44 -7.27 2.41 -4.99
N GLU A 45 -7.70 3.67 -5.06
CA GLU A 45 -8.07 4.32 -6.32
C GLU A 45 -6.88 4.42 -7.27
N THR A 46 -5.70 4.77 -6.76
CA THR A 46 -4.47 4.82 -7.56
C THR A 46 -4.14 3.44 -8.11
N MET A 47 -4.19 2.40 -7.28
CA MET A 47 -3.89 1.03 -7.71
C MET A 47 -4.90 0.53 -8.77
N GLU A 48 -6.18 0.82 -8.60
CA GLU A 48 -7.21 0.50 -9.61
C GLU A 48 -6.91 1.14 -10.96
N LYS A 49 -6.55 2.42 -10.98
CA LYS A 49 -6.17 3.12 -12.22
C LYS A 49 -4.92 2.54 -12.85
N VAL A 50 -3.93 2.13 -12.04
CA VAL A 50 -2.74 1.40 -12.55
C VAL A 50 -3.15 0.08 -13.19
N LEU A 51 -4.02 -0.69 -12.54
CA LEU A 51 -4.49 -1.99 -13.05
C LEU A 51 -5.28 -1.85 -14.36
N ARG A 52 -6.06 -0.78 -14.51
CA ARG A 52 -6.79 -0.46 -15.75
C ARG A 52 -5.90 0.14 -16.85
N GLY A 53 -4.64 0.43 -16.55
CA GLY A 53 -3.70 1.04 -17.49
C GLY A 53 -3.95 2.53 -17.76
N GLU A 54 -4.79 3.19 -16.94
CA GLU A 54 -5.09 4.62 -17.04
C GLU A 54 -3.88 5.48 -16.61
N ILE A 55 -3.13 4.99 -15.62
CA ILE A 55 -1.88 5.59 -15.15
C ILE A 55 -0.78 4.52 -15.09
N ARG A 56 0.47 4.91 -15.34
CA ARG A 56 1.61 3.99 -15.38
C ARG A 56 2.53 4.16 -14.18
N SER A 57 2.80 3.07 -13.46
CA SER A 57 3.90 3.02 -12.50
C SER A 57 5.24 2.90 -13.23
N ARG A 58 6.28 3.57 -12.71
CA ARG A 58 7.65 3.49 -13.23
C ARG A 58 8.41 2.26 -12.73
N VAL A 59 7.90 1.58 -11.71
CA VAL A 59 8.58 0.49 -10.99
C VAL A 59 7.86 -0.84 -11.11
N TRP A 60 6.61 -0.84 -11.59
CA TRP A 60 5.80 -2.04 -11.72
C TRP A 60 4.84 -1.94 -12.90
N THR A 61 4.66 -3.05 -13.61
CA THR A 61 3.72 -3.18 -14.72
C THR A 61 2.74 -4.31 -14.41
N PRO A 62 1.41 -4.08 -14.50
CA PRO A 62 0.43 -5.16 -14.37
C PRO A 62 0.72 -6.31 -15.33
N GLY A 63 0.66 -7.54 -14.83
CA GLY A 63 0.90 -8.75 -15.63
C GLY A 63 2.37 -9.02 -15.99
N ALA A 64 3.33 -8.24 -15.51
CA ALA A 64 4.75 -8.57 -15.68
C ALA A 64 5.09 -9.89 -14.97
N PRO A 65 5.90 -10.78 -15.59
CA PRO A 65 6.31 -12.03 -14.96
C PRO A 65 7.07 -11.74 -13.65
N LYS A 66 6.77 -12.52 -12.61
CA LYS A 66 7.54 -12.50 -11.35
C LYS A 66 8.94 -13.01 -11.68
N ARG A 67 9.96 -12.17 -11.46
CA ARG A 67 11.36 -12.56 -11.58
C ARG A 67 11.77 -13.42 -10.39
#